data_AF-A0A257L842-F1
#
_entry.id   AF-A0A257L842-F1
#
_cell.length_a   1.000
_cell.length_b   1.000
_cell.length_c   1.000
_cell.angle_alpha   90.00
_cell.angle_beta   90.00
_cell.angle_gamma   90.00
#
_symmetry.space_group_name_H-M   'P 1'
#
loop_
_entity.id
_entity.type
_entity.pdbx_description
1 polymer ?
#
loop_
_entity_poly.entity_id
_entity_poly.type
_entity_poly.pdbx_seq_one_letter_code
_entity_poly.pdbx_strand_id
1 'polypeptide(L)'
;MRKIALLLTAIFFLLSIAFGQQNKQDTTLKSLTVSIQSKLSVDTLRIQSLSVNETAQVWYKDENMPWIIALIISILGIIINLIISNRQIQANRETTLIQIKATLSANNRQDWVTETRNVISEVMTQAKLLNIEFQEKYQNDERKKILHEKVTMSRIKLLLLLKSDKETHKLLLASLTDLINTLDEHLLNRKAKDVNNFNIQYDNGKFLTQMDKVVENGRDLLYDEWGKIQSIADTV
;
A
#
# COMPACT_ATOMS: atom_id res chain seq x y z
N MET A 1 39.34 -48.58 -14.27
CA MET A 1 39.81 -47.35 -13.59
C MET A 1 39.55 -46.04 -14.35
N ARG A 2 39.82 -45.94 -15.68
CA ARG A 2 39.58 -44.70 -16.45
C ARG A 2 38.14 -44.16 -16.43
N LYS A 3 37.12 -45.04 -16.41
CA LYS A 3 35.70 -44.64 -16.37
C LYS A 3 35.25 -44.05 -15.01
N ILE A 4 35.83 -44.53 -13.90
CA ILE A 4 35.52 -44.04 -12.55
C ILE A 4 36.15 -42.66 -12.31
N ALA A 5 37.37 -42.45 -12.81
CA ALA A 5 38.02 -41.13 -12.77
C ALA A 5 37.22 -40.07 -13.53
N LEU A 6 36.68 -40.40 -14.71
CA LEU A 6 35.82 -39.51 -15.51
C LEU A 6 34.49 -39.17 -14.81
N LEU A 7 33.92 -40.12 -14.07
CA LEU A 7 32.68 -39.92 -13.34
C LEU A 7 32.91 -39.04 -12.10
N LEU A 8 34.03 -39.22 -11.40
CA LEU A 8 34.44 -38.36 -10.28
C LEU A 8 34.77 -36.93 -10.73
N THR A 9 35.43 -36.73 -11.87
CA THR A 9 35.70 -35.38 -12.39
C THR A 9 34.42 -34.68 -12.84
N ALA A 10 33.47 -35.39 -13.45
CA ALA A 10 32.17 -34.83 -13.81
C ALA A 10 31.33 -34.44 -12.58
N ILE A 11 31.33 -35.28 -11.52
CA ILE A 11 30.66 -34.97 -10.25
C ILE A 11 31.32 -33.77 -9.57
N PHE A 12 32.66 -33.68 -9.57
CA PHE A 12 33.38 -32.55 -8.97
C PHE A 12 33.12 -31.24 -9.74
N PHE A 13 33.00 -31.31 -11.07
CA PHE A 13 32.66 -30.16 -11.91
C PHE A 13 31.22 -29.68 -11.69
N LEU A 14 30.26 -30.61 -11.51
CA LEU A 14 28.87 -30.26 -11.18
C LEU A 14 28.73 -29.68 -9.76
N LEU A 15 29.48 -30.19 -8.78
CA LEU A 15 29.50 -29.65 -7.42
C LEU A 15 30.13 -28.26 -7.34
N SER A 16 31.19 -27.98 -8.12
CA SER A 16 31.85 -26.67 -8.11
C SER A 16 30.98 -25.56 -8.71
N ILE A 17 30.11 -25.88 -9.67
CA ILE A 17 29.10 -24.94 -10.18
C ILE A 17 28.02 -24.65 -9.10
N ALA A 18 27.63 -25.65 -8.30
CA ALA A 18 26.65 -25.48 -7.24
C ALA A 18 27.17 -24.64 -6.04
N PHE A 19 28.47 -24.72 -5.72
CA PHE A 19 29.09 -23.91 -4.65
C PHE A 19 29.58 -22.53 -5.12
N GLY A 20 29.73 -22.28 -6.43
CA GLY A 20 30.13 -20.98 -6.98
C GLY A 20 29.06 -19.88 -6.91
N GLN A 21 27.81 -20.22 -6.60
CA GLN A 21 26.72 -19.27 -6.34
C GLN A 21 26.54 -18.98 -4.85
N GLN A 22 27.62 -18.63 -4.13
CA GLN A 22 27.45 -17.86 -2.91
C GLN A 22 27.11 -16.42 -3.29
N ASN A 23 25.81 -16.13 -3.26
CA ASN A 23 25.26 -14.79 -3.12
C ASN A 23 26.09 -14.00 -2.09
N LYS A 24 26.56 -12.82 -2.50
CA LYS A 24 26.88 -11.75 -1.55
C LYS A 24 25.59 -11.44 -0.77
N GLN A 25 25.46 -12.01 0.42
CA GLN A 25 24.47 -11.59 1.40
C GLN A 25 25.07 -10.42 2.18
N ASP A 26 24.53 -9.23 1.93
CA ASP A 26 24.66 -8.10 2.85
C ASP A 26 24.02 -8.48 4.18
N THR A 27 24.86 -8.63 5.20
CA THR A 27 24.46 -8.85 6.59
C THR A 27 24.09 -7.53 7.24
N THR A 28 22.85 -7.07 7.07
CA THR A 28 22.22 -6.10 8.00
C THR A 28 20.70 -6.25 8.01
N LEU A 29 20.20 -7.30 8.67
CA LEU A 29 18.91 -7.20 9.34
C LEU A 29 18.81 -8.24 10.46
N LYS A 30 18.81 -7.74 11.70
CA LYS A 30 18.49 -8.50 12.92
C LYS A 30 17.11 -9.14 12.74
N SER A 31 17.06 -10.46 12.63
CA SER A 31 15.80 -11.21 12.75
C SER A 31 15.52 -11.52 14.22
N LEU A 32 14.38 -11.05 14.72
CA LEU A 32 13.77 -11.58 15.95
C LEU A 32 13.54 -13.10 15.77
N THR A 33 14.02 -13.87 16.74
CA THR A 33 13.86 -15.32 16.79
C THR A 33 12.51 -15.65 17.40
N VAL A 34 11.61 -16.26 16.64
CA VAL A 34 10.42 -16.95 17.19
C VAL A 34 10.69 -18.45 17.05
N SER A 35 10.91 -19.13 18.18
CA SER A 35 11.10 -20.58 18.22
C SER A 35 9.74 -21.28 18.20
N ILE A 36 9.46 -22.07 17.16
CA ILE A 36 8.37 -23.03 17.19
C ILE A 36 8.97 -24.40 17.47
N GLN A 37 8.59 -24.96 18.63
CA GLN A 37 9.05 -26.22 19.17
C GLN A 37 8.20 -27.36 18.59
N SER A 38 8.74 -28.14 17.63
CA SER A 38 8.07 -29.36 17.14
C SER A 38 8.61 -30.59 17.86
N LYS A 39 7.94 -30.99 18.93
CA LYS A 39 8.16 -32.27 19.61
C LYS A 39 7.44 -33.36 18.81
N LEU A 40 8.17 -34.08 17.95
CA LEU A 40 7.64 -35.28 17.29
C LEU A 40 7.89 -36.50 18.20
N SER A 41 6.84 -37.05 18.81
CA SER A 41 6.88 -38.33 19.49
C SER A 41 6.86 -39.46 18.45
N VAL A 42 7.94 -40.22 18.36
CA VAL A 42 8.01 -41.44 17.54
C VAL A 42 7.53 -42.62 18.40
N ASP A 43 6.39 -43.18 18.05
CA ASP A 43 5.81 -44.37 18.67
C ASP A 43 6.48 -45.62 18.08
N THR A 44 7.14 -46.42 18.92
CA THR A 44 7.87 -47.62 18.50
C THR A 44 6.95 -48.84 18.46
N LEU A 45 6.44 -49.17 17.27
CA LEU A 45 5.78 -50.45 17.01
C LEU A 45 6.82 -51.58 17.05
N ARG A 46 6.72 -52.40 18.10
CA ARG A 46 7.50 -53.62 18.34
C ARG A 46 6.91 -54.77 17.51
N ILE A 47 7.64 -55.24 16.49
CA ILE A 47 7.21 -56.38 15.66
C ILE A 47 7.78 -57.68 16.24
N GLN A 48 6.89 -58.64 16.48
CA GLN A 48 7.16 -60.04 16.83
C GLN A 48 7.99 -60.74 15.74
N SER A 49 9.01 -61.47 16.15
CA SER A 49 9.80 -62.33 15.28
C SER A 49 8.99 -63.54 14.80
N LEU A 50 8.62 -63.55 13.51
CA LEU A 50 8.22 -64.77 12.82
C LEU A 50 9.47 -65.48 12.30
N SER A 51 9.71 -66.70 12.79
CA SER A 51 10.68 -67.63 12.22
C SER A 51 10.12 -68.21 10.92
N VAL A 52 10.71 -67.85 9.79
CA VAL A 52 10.51 -68.55 8.51
C VAL A 52 11.86 -69.05 8.04
N ASN A 53 12.06 -70.35 8.21
CA ASN A 53 13.05 -71.13 7.49
C ASN A 53 12.44 -71.41 6.11
N GLU A 54 12.86 -70.69 5.08
CA GLU A 54 12.80 -71.15 3.70
C GLU A 54 13.75 -70.29 2.86
N THR A 55 14.51 -70.97 2.00
CA THR A 55 15.67 -70.44 1.27
C THR A 55 15.29 -69.26 0.38
N ALA A 56 15.71 -68.06 0.77
CA ALA A 56 15.61 -66.86 -0.04
C ALA A 56 16.43 -67.01 -1.33
N GLN A 57 15.76 -67.31 -2.45
CA GLN A 57 16.27 -66.87 -3.75
C GLN A 57 16.10 -65.35 -3.81
N VAL A 58 17.19 -64.65 -3.53
CA VAL A 58 17.35 -63.21 -3.66
C VAL A 58 17.19 -62.84 -5.14
N TRP A 59 16.02 -62.32 -5.54
CA TRP A 59 15.72 -61.90 -6.92
C TRP A 59 16.53 -60.69 -7.44
N TYR A 60 17.55 -60.25 -6.69
CA TYR A 60 18.44 -59.15 -7.07
C TYR A 60 19.82 -59.62 -7.54
N LYS A 61 20.05 -60.93 -7.59
CA LYS A 61 21.34 -61.52 -7.93
C LYS A 61 21.40 -61.83 -9.41
N ASP A 62 21.23 -60.80 -10.25
CA ASP A 62 21.81 -60.66 -11.58
C ASP A 62 21.53 -59.22 -12.09
N GLU A 63 22.62 -58.50 -12.38
CA GLU A 63 22.73 -57.22 -13.11
C GLU A 63 22.06 -55.93 -12.59
N ASN A 64 21.22 -55.95 -11.55
CA ASN A 64 20.70 -54.70 -10.98
C ASN A 64 21.66 -54.10 -9.95
N MET A 65 22.50 -53.16 -10.37
CA MET A 65 23.42 -52.39 -9.50
C MET A 65 22.65 -51.44 -8.56
N PRO A 66 22.41 -51.78 -7.27
CA PRO A 66 21.49 -51.02 -6.40
C PRO A 66 22.03 -49.63 -6.05
N TRP A 67 23.35 -49.47 -6.08
CA TRP A 67 24.03 -48.20 -5.89
C TRP A 67 23.76 -47.21 -7.02
N ILE A 68 23.52 -47.68 -8.26
CA ILE A 68 23.15 -46.82 -9.39
C ILE A 68 21.73 -46.29 -9.18
N ILE A 69 20.80 -47.17 -8.77
CA ILE A 69 19.41 -46.81 -8.48
C ILE A 69 19.38 -45.77 -7.34
N ALA A 70 20.14 -45.98 -6.27
CA ALA A 70 20.26 -45.02 -5.16
C ALA A 70 20.84 -43.66 -5.62
N LEU A 71 21.82 -43.67 -6.54
CA LEU A 71 22.42 -42.46 -7.10
C LEU A 71 21.42 -41.69 -7.98
N ILE A 72 20.64 -42.40 -8.81
CA ILE A 72 19.56 -41.82 -9.63
C ILE A 72 18.49 -41.18 -8.74
N ILE A 73 18.05 -41.88 -7.68
CA ILE A 73 17.06 -41.35 -6.72
C ILE A 73 17.61 -40.10 -6.02
N SER A 74 18.88 -40.09 -5.62
CA SER A 74 19.53 -38.94 -4.99
C SER A 74 19.59 -37.73 -5.93
N ILE A 75 19.99 -37.92 -7.20
CA ILE A 75 20.00 -36.85 -8.21
C ILE A 75 18.59 -36.31 -8.46
N LEU A 76 17.59 -37.18 -8.59
CA LEU A 76 16.18 -36.79 -8.74
C LEU A 76 15.69 -35.97 -7.54
N GLY A 77 16.05 -36.38 -6.32
CA GLY A 77 15.72 -35.63 -5.10
C GLY A 77 16.32 -34.22 -5.09
N ILE A 78 17.58 -34.07 -5.52
CA ILE A 78 18.24 -32.77 -5.64
C ILE A 78 17.53 -31.88 -6.68
N ILE A 79 17.19 -32.44 -7.85
CA ILE A 79 16.52 -31.70 -8.93
C ILE A 79 15.13 -31.25 -8.49
N ILE A 80 14.34 -32.12 -7.86
CA ILE A 80 13.00 -31.77 -7.35
C ILE A 80 13.09 -30.67 -6.30
N ASN A 81 14.04 -30.78 -5.36
CA ASN A 81 14.25 -29.74 -4.35
C ASN A 81 14.68 -28.40 -4.96
N LEU A 82 15.51 -28.41 -6.01
CA LEU A 82 15.87 -27.21 -6.76
C LEU A 82 14.65 -26.57 -7.44
N ILE A 83 13.78 -27.37 -8.06
CA ILE A 83 12.56 -26.87 -8.71
C ILE A 83 11.59 -26.28 -7.68
N ILE A 84 11.36 -26.98 -6.56
CA ILE A 84 10.49 -26.50 -5.48
C ILE A 84 11.05 -25.20 -4.89
N SER A 85 12.36 -25.16 -4.60
CA SER A 85 13.03 -23.97 -4.09
C SER A 85 12.89 -22.78 -5.04
N ASN A 86 13.14 -22.98 -6.34
CA ASN A 86 12.99 -21.91 -7.34
C ASN A 86 11.54 -21.42 -7.45
N ARG A 87 10.55 -22.33 -7.45
CA ARG A 87 9.14 -21.94 -7.46
C ARG A 87 8.74 -21.19 -6.19
N GLN A 88 9.23 -21.61 -5.03
CA GLN A 88 8.97 -20.94 -3.76
C GLN A 88 9.61 -19.55 -3.71
N ILE A 89 10.84 -19.39 -4.22
CA ILE A 89 11.50 -18.09 -4.34
C ILE A 89 10.71 -17.16 -5.28
N GLN A 90 10.22 -17.68 -6.42
CA GLN A 90 9.38 -16.90 -7.34
C GLN A 90 8.06 -16.48 -6.69
N ALA A 91 7.33 -17.40 -6.07
CA ALA A 91 6.07 -17.11 -5.38
C ALA A 91 6.26 -16.09 -4.23
N ASN A 92 7.35 -16.22 -3.46
CA ASN A 92 7.68 -15.27 -2.41
C ASN A 92 7.98 -13.88 -2.97
N ARG A 93 8.74 -13.79 -4.08
CA ARG A 93 9.03 -12.50 -4.74
C ARG A 93 7.74 -11.84 -5.25
N GLU A 94 6.86 -12.60 -5.89
CA GLU A 94 5.58 -12.08 -6.38
C GLU A 94 4.72 -11.57 -5.22
N THR A 95 4.62 -12.35 -4.13
CA THR A 95 3.85 -11.96 -2.93
C THR A 95 4.42 -10.69 -2.29
N THR A 96 5.75 -10.62 -2.12
CA THR A 96 6.42 -9.42 -1.58
C THR A 96 6.22 -8.20 -2.49
N LEU A 97 6.28 -8.36 -3.82
CA LEU A 97 6.02 -7.25 -4.73
C LEU A 97 4.56 -6.76 -4.64
N ILE A 98 3.60 -7.67 -4.48
CA ILE A 98 2.19 -7.32 -4.27
C ILE A 98 2.04 -6.54 -2.96
N GLN A 99 2.64 -7.03 -1.87
CA GLN A 99 2.61 -6.35 -0.56
C GLN A 99 3.24 -4.96 -0.63
N ILE A 100 4.44 -4.82 -1.24
CA ILE A 100 5.10 -3.52 -1.42
C ILE A 100 4.22 -2.55 -2.20
N LYS A 101 3.59 -3.01 -3.29
CA LYS A 101 2.67 -2.19 -4.10
C LYS A 101 1.44 -1.77 -3.30
N ALA A 102 0.86 -2.67 -2.50
CA ALA A 102 -0.27 -2.38 -1.65
C ALA A 102 0.08 -1.33 -0.58
N THR A 103 1.21 -1.51 0.12
CA THR A 103 1.70 -0.55 1.12
C THR A 103 2.00 0.82 0.50
N LEU A 104 2.66 0.85 -0.67
CA LEU A 104 2.95 2.12 -1.36
C LEU A 104 1.66 2.85 -1.75
N SER A 105 0.66 2.11 -2.27
CA SER A 105 -0.64 2.68 -2.61
C SER A 105 -1.39 3.20 -1.38
N ALA A 106 -1.31 2.51 -0.24
CA ALA A 106 -1.92 2.94 1.01
C ALA A 106 -1.26 4.22 1.54
N ASN A 107 0.07 4.29 1.54
CA ASN A 107 0.82 5.49 1.96
C ASN A 107 0.49 6.70 1.08
N ASN A 108 0.54 6.55 -0.25
CA ASN A 108 0.19 7.62 -1.18
C ASN A 108 -1.25 8.13 -0.95
N ARG A 109 -2.17 7.22 -0.64
CA ARG A 109 -3.57 7.58 -0.34
C ARG A 109 -3.69 8.30 0.99
N GLN A 110 -2.96 7.87 2.01
CA GLN A 110 -2.92 8.53 3.32
C GLN A 110 -2.35 9.95 3.22
N ASP A 111 -1.28 10.13 2.46
CA ASP A 111 -0.69 11.45 2.20
C ASP A 111 -1.69 12.35 1.47
N TRP A 112 -2.37 11.82 0.45
CA TRP A 112 -3.42 12.54 -0.26
C TRP A 112 -4.60 12.94 0.64
N VAL A 113 -5.08 12.04 1.52
CA VAL A 113 -6.16 12.34 2.49
C VAL A 113 -5.71 13.45 3.46
N THR A 114 -4.48 13.36 3.95
CA THR A 114 -3.91 14.33 4.90
C THR A 114 -3.81 15.70 4.25
N GLU A 115 -3.26 15.77 3.04
CA GLU A 115 -3.14 17.02 2.28
C GLU A 115 -4.53 17.61 1.98
N THR A 116 -5.47 16.80 1.52
CA THR A 116 -6.84 17.24 1.23
C THR A 116 -7.50 17.83 2.48
N ARG A 117 -7.37 17.17 3.63
CA ARG A 117 -7.88 17.67 4.92
C ARG A 117 -7.25 19.01 5.30
N ASN A 118 -5.94 19.16 5.12
CA ASN A 118 -5.22 20.39 5.43
C ASN A 118 -5.72 21.53 4.54
N VAL A 119 -5.85 21.31 3.23
CA VAL A 119 -6.31 22.34 2.30
C VAL A 119 -7.77 22.71 2.54
N ILE A 120 -8.67 21.75 2.85
CA ILE A 120 -10.05 22.08 3.28
C ILE A 120 -10.01 22.97 4.53
N SER A 121 -9.22 22.61 5.54
CA SER A 121 -9.10 23.39 6.78
C SER A 121 -8.56 24.80 6.51
N GLU A 122 -7.61 24.94 5.58
CA GLU A 122 -7.07 26.21 5.14
C GLU A 122 -8.17 27.07 4.47
N VAL A 123 -8.89 26.55 3.46
CA VAL A 123 -9.99 27.26 2.80
C VAL A 123 -11.00 27.77 3.83
N MET A 124 -11.44 26.90 4.73
CA MET A 124 -12.45 27.23 5.72
C MET A 124 -11.98 28.30 6.70
N THR A 125 -10.71 28.26 7.10
CA THR A 125 -10.13 29.27 7.97
C THR A 125 -10.04 30.61 7.27
N GLN A 126 -9.53 30.65 6.05
CA GLN A 126 -9.40 31.89 5.27
C GLN A 126 -10.78 32.48 4.92
N ALA A 127 -11.77 31.64 4.59
CA ALA A 127 -13.14 32.07 4.32
C ALA A 127 -13.80 32.69 5.57
N LYS A 128 -13.59 32.11 6.76
CA LYS A 128 -14.06 32.70 8.03
C LYS A 128 -13.39 34.03 8.33
N LEU A 129 -12.07 34.12 8.16
CA LEU A 129 -11.35 35.37 8.36
C LEU A 129 -11.84 36.46 7.41
N LEU A 130 -12.06 36.12 6.13
CA LEU A 130 -12.61 37.04 5.15
C LEU A 130 -14.02 37.49 5.51
N ASN A 131 -14.87 36.59 6.01
CA ASN A 131 -16.21 36.94 6.50
C ASN A 131 -16.15 37.93 7.68
N ILE A 132 -15.25 37.73 8.64
CA ILE A 132 -15.06 38.66 9.77
C ILE A 132 -14.72 40.06 9.23
N GLU A 133 -13.80 40.16 8.29
CA GLU A 133 -13.42 41.44 7.66
C GLU A 133 -14.59 42.14 6.95
N PHE A 134 -15.58 41.40 6.45
CA PHE A 134 -16.79 41.97 5.87
C PHE A 134 -17.73 42.59 6.90
N GLN A 135 -17.69 42.09 8.14
CA GLN A 135 -18.54 42.53 9.24
C GLN A 135 -17.90 43.63 10.09
N GLU A 136 -16.59 43.81 10.01
CA GLU A 136 -15.88 44.85 10.74
C GLU A 136 -16.29 46.27 10.31
N LYS A 137 -16.33 47.18 11.29
CA LYS A 137 -16.70 48.60 11.10
C LYS A 137 -15.62 49.39 10.37
N TYR A 138 -14.34 49.09 10.63
CA TYR A 138 -13.19 49.69 9.97
C TYR A 138 -12.53 48.64 9.10
N GLN A 139 -12.58 48.82 7.79
CA GLN A 139 -12.28 47.74 6.86
C GLN A 139 -10.91 47.96 6.23
N ASN A 140 -10.07 46.92 6.23
CA ASN A 140 -8.78 46.93 5.58
C ASN A 140 -8.88 46.22 4.22
N ASP A 141 -8.98 47.00 3.14
CA ASP A 141 -9.19 46.45 1.80
C ASP A 141 -8.01 45.62 1.29
N GLU A 142 -6.79 45.96 1.69
CA GLU A 142 -5.59 45.19 1.35
C GLU A 142 -5.64 43.80 2.01
N ARG A 143 -6.00 43.75 3.30
CA ARG A 143 -6.15 42.48 4.02
C ARG A 143 -7.24 41.61 3.40
N LYS A 144 -8.37 42.19 2.98
CA LYS A 144 -9.45 41.47 2.29
C LYS A 144 -8.99 40.85 0.98
N LYS A 145 -8.26 41.62 0.17
CA LYS A 145 -7.70 41.14 -1.10
C LYS A 145 -6.76 39.95 -0.86
N ILE A 146 -5.84 40.07 0.10
CA ILE A 146 -4.91 38.99 0.46
C ILE A 146 -5.66 37.73 0.93
N LEU A 147 -6.68 37.88 1.77
CA LEU A 147 -7.49 36.74 2.23
C LEU A 147 -8.26 36.08 1.09
N HIS A 148 -8.84 36.87 0.18
CA HIS A 148 -9.54 36.37 -0.99
C HIS A 148 -8.61 35.61 -1.95
N GLU A 149 -7.41 36.13 -2.20
CA GLU A 149 -6.38 35.44 -3.00
C GLU A 149 -6.00 34.10 -2.36
N LYS A 150 -5.85 34.05 -1.03
CA LYS A 150 -5.58 32.79 -0.30
C LYS A 150 -6.72 31.78 -0.44
N VAL A 151 -7.97 32.21 -0.27
CA VAL A 151 -9.15 31.34 -0.49
C VAL A 151 -9.14 30.77 -1.91
N THR A 152 -8.87 31.62 -2.90
CA THR A 152 -8.81 31.22 -4.32
C THR A 152 -7.67 30.25 -4.59
N MET A 153 -6.49 30.48 -4.00
CA MET A 153 -5.34 29.59 -4.14
C MET A 153 -5.62 28.22 -3.54
N SER A 154 -6.19 28.15 -2.33
CA SER A 154 -6.53 26.88 -1.69
C SER A 154 -7.66 26.15 -2.44
N ARG A 155 -8.60 26.86 -3.07
CA ARG A 155 -9.57 26.27 -4.00
C ARG A 155 -8.89 25.62 -5.20
N ILE A 156 -7.92 26.30 -5.83
CA ILE A 156 -7.16 25.75 -6.97
C ILE A 156 -6.41 24.49 -6.54
N LYS A 157 -5.79 24.49 -5.35
CA LYS A 157 -5.16 23.28 -4.80
C LYS A 157 -6.17 22.12 -4.69
N LEU A 158 -7.38 22.37 -4.16
CA LEU A 158 -8.42 21.33 -4.09
C LEU A 158 -8.85 20.85 -5.48
N LEU A 159 -8.96 21.73 -6.47
CA LEU A 159 -9.26 21.32 -7.85
C LEU A 159 -8.18 20.41 -8.45
N LEU A 160 -6.91 20.56 -8.05
CA LEU A 160 -5.82 19.71 -8.50
C LEU A 160 -5.78 18.35 -7.75
N LEU A 161 -6.18 18.34 -6.48
CA LEU A 161 -6.21 17.14 -5.65
C LEU A 161 -7.44 16.26 -5.93
N LEU A 162 -8.57 16.87 -6.29
CA LEU A 162 -9.84 16.20 -6.46
C LEU A 162 -10.09 15.83 -7.92
N LYS A 163 -10.68 14.65 -8.14
CA LYS A 163 -11.05 14.19 -9.47
C LYS A 163 -12.55 14.43 -9.70
N SER A 164 -12.91 15.07 -10.80
CA SER A 164 -14.30 15.46 -11.09
C SER A 164 -15.22 14.31 -11.51
N ASP A 165 -14.65 13.13 -11.78
CA ASP A 165 -15.34 11.91 -12.17
C ASP A 165 -16.03 11.20 -10.98
N LYS A 166 -15.51 11.41 -9.77
CA LYS A 166 -16.07 10.83 -8.54
C LYS A 166 -17.14 11.72 -7.93
N GLU A 167 -18.26 11.12 -7.55
CA GLU A 167 -19.41 11.86 -7.03
C GLU A 167 -19.10 12.63 -5.73
N THR A 168 -18.44 12.01 -4.75
CA THR A 168 -18.06 12.67 -3.48
C THR A 168 -17.13 13.87 -3.69
N HIS A 169 -16.23 13.76 -4.66
CA HIS A 169 -15.34 14.86 -5.04
C HIS A 169 -16.10 16.00 -5.72
N LYS A 170 -17.03 15.66 -6.62
CA LYS A 170 -17.88 16.62 -7.33
C LYS A 170 -18.77 17.40 -6.37
N LEU A 171 -19.37 16.73 -5.38
CA LEU A 171 -20.18 17.38 -4.34
C LEU A 171 -19.36 18.39 -3.54
N LEU A 172 -18.15 18.01 -3.10
CA LEU A 172 -17.25 18.94 -2.41
C LEU A 172 -16.90 20.15 -3.29
N LEU A 173 -16.52 19.93 -4.55
CA LEU A 173 -16.19 20.99 -5.50
C LEU A 173 -17.38 21.93 -5.77
N ALA A 174 -18.59 21.40 -5.86
CA ALA A 174 -19.81 22.19 -6.02
C ALA A 174 -20.03 23.07 -4.78
N SER A 175 -19.99 22.51 -3.58
CA SER A 175 -20.17 23.28 -2.34
C SER A 175 -19.10 24.36 -2.13
N LEU A 176 -17.84 24.09 -2.52
CA LEU A 176 -16.77 25.07 -2.51
C LEU A 176 -17.02 26.21 -3.49
N THR A 177 -17.56 25.90 -4.67
CA THR A 177 -17.90 26.91 -5.68
C THR A 177 -19.02 27.81 -5.18
N ASP A 178 -20.05 27.25 -4.55
CA ASP A 178 -21.15 28.03 -3.96
C ASP A 178 -20.67 28.97 -2.84
N LEU A 179 -19.77 28.47 -1.98
CA LEU A 179 -19.15 29.27 -0.92
C LEU A 179 -18.38 30.46 -1.50
N ILE A 180 -17.53 30.20 -2.51
CA ILE A 180 -16.69 31.24 -3.12
C ILE A 180 -17.54 32.24 -3.89
N ASN A 181 -18.54 31.79 -4.64
CA ASN A 181 -19.47 32.68 -5.33
C ASN A 181 -20.16 33.63 -4.35
N THR A 182 -20.47 33.18 -3.14
CA THR A 182 -21.09 34.04 -2.10
C THR A 182 -20.11 35.05 -1.53
N LEU A 183 -18.82 34.69 -1.41
CA LEU A 183 -17.77 35.64 -1.06
C LEU A 183 -17.54 36.67 -2.18
N ASP A 184 -17.56 36.24 -3.44
CA ASP A 184 -17.39 37.08 -4.63
C ASP A 184 -18.57 38.05 -4.81
N GLU A 185 -19.80 37.55 -4.70
CA GLU A 185 -21.03 38.35 -4.69
C GLU A 185 -20.91 39.48 -3.67
N HIS A 186 -20.42 39.18 -2.47
CA HIS A 186 -20.28 40.18 -1.43
C HIS A 186 -19.19 41.22 -1.73
N LEU A 187 -18.05 40.79 -2.28
CA LEU A 187 -16.99 41.70 -2.74
C LEU A 187 -17.50 42.65 -3.83
N LEU A 188 -18.27 42.13 -4.78
CA LEU A 188 -18.85 42.92 -5.88
C LEU A 188 -19.93 43.88 -5.40
N ASN A 189 -20.86 43.40 -4.56
CA ASN A 189 -21.94 44.22 -3.99
C ASN A 189 -21.37 45.38 -3.17
N ARG A 190 -20.26 45.16 -2.46
CA ARG A 190 -19.58 46.23 -1.73
C ARG A 190 -18.94 47.27 -2.66
N LYS A 191 -18.22 46.85 -3.70
CA LYS A 191 -17.70 47.80 -4.70
C LYS A 191 -18.83 48.62 -5.34
N ALA A 192 -19.96 48.00 -5.60
CA ALA A 192 -21.15 48.69 -6.11
C ALA A 192 -21.75 49.69 -5.11
N LYS A 193 -21.69 49.40 -3.80
CA LYS A 193 -22.09 50.35 -2.75
C LYS A 193 -21.22 51.61 -2.75
N ASP A 194 -19.90 51.43 -2.84
CA ASP A 194 -18.96 52.56 -2.81
C ASP A 194 -19.12 53.48 -4.04
N VAL A 195 -19.54 52.93 -5.19
CA VAL A 195 -19.70 53.68 -6.44
C VAL A 195 -21.11 54.23 -6.63
N ASN A 196 -22.15 53.46 -6.32
CA ASN A 196 -23.55 53.75 -6.68
C ASN A 196 -24.50 53.86 -5.47
N ASN A 197 -23.97 53.80 -4.24
CA ASN A 197 -24.74 53.87 -2.99
C ASN A 197 -25.82 52.76 -2.82
N PHE A 198 -25.72 51.66 -3.57
CA PHE A 198 -26.58 50.48 -3.41
C PHE A 198 -26.15 49.67 -2.18
N ASN A 199 -27.02 49.54 -1.19
CA ASN A 199 -26.73 48.78 0.03
C ASN A 199 -27.38 47.40 -0.01
N ILE A 200 -26.70 46.42 -0.60
CA ILE A 200 -27.09 45.01 -0.51
C ILE A 200 -26.42 44.42 0.74
N GLN A 201 -27.23 43.99 1.70
CA GLN A 201 -26.74 43.45 2.97
C GLN A 201 -26.09 42.06 2.76
N TYR A 202 -25.01 41.79 3.49
CA TYR A 202 -24.38 40.47 3.51
C TYR A 202 -25.29 39.43 4.17
N ASP A 203 -25.55 38.33 3.48
CA ASP A 203 -26.28 37.20 4.04
C ASP A 203 -25.31 36.23 4.74
N ASN A 204 -25.07 36.51 6.03
CA ASN A 204 -24.25 35.65 6.88
C ASN A 204 -24.88 34.26 7.10
N GLY A 205 -26.21 34.13 6.98
CA GLY A 205 -26.91 32.85 7.10
C GLY A 205 -26.59 31.93 5.92
N LYS A 206 -26.64 32.47 4.70
CA LYS A 206 -26.22 31.77 3.48
C LYS A 206 -24.76 31.33 3.56
N PHE A 207 -23.86 32.20 4.02
CA PHE A 207 -22.44 31.86 4.20
C PHE A 207 -22.23 30.71 5.17
N LEU A 208 -22.83 30.76 6.37
CA LEU A 208 -22.70 29.70 7.36
C LEU A 208 -23.24 28.37 6.83
N THR A 209 -24.39 28.39 6.16
CA THR A 209 -24.99 27.19 5.55
C THR A 209 -24.07 26.57 4.49
N GLN A 210 -23.42 27.38 3.66
CA GLN A 210 -22.48 26.87 2.65
C GLN A 210 -21.20 26.34 3.27
N MET A 211 -20.70 27.00 4.32
CA MET A 211 -19.57 26.50 5.10
C MET A 211 -19.88 25.12 5.67
N ASP A 212 -21.04 24.93 6.28
CA ASP A 212 -21.45 23.64 6.85
C ASP A 212 -21.53 22.55 5.77
N LYS A 213 -22.06 22.87 4.58
CA LYS A 213 -22.07 21.95 3.43
C LYS A 213 -20.66 21.55 2.98
N VAL A 214 -19.71 22.48 2.96
CA VAL A 214 -18.31 22.16 2.64
C VAL A 214 -17.71 21.22 3.68
N VAL A 215 -17.99 21.43 4.98
CA VAL A 215 -17.54 20.52 6.04
C VAL A 215 -18.15 19.14 5.88
N GLU A 216 -19.46 19.05 5.65
CA GLU A 216 -20.20 17.80 5.48
C GLU A 216 -19.65 17.00 4.29
N ASN A 217 -19.62 17.60 3.11
CA ASN A 217 -19.08 16.95 1.90
C ASN A 217 -17.61 16.59 2.04
N GLY A 218 -16.82 17.46 2.70
CA GLY A 218 -15.42 17.20 2.99
C GLY A 218 -15.24 15.99 3.91
N ARG A 219 -16.06 15.89 4.95
CA ARG A 219 -16.04 14.76 5.89
C ARG A 219 -16.43 13.46 5.21
N ASP A 220 -17.49 13.47 4.41
CA ASP A 220 -17.98 12.28 3.70
C ASP A 220 -16.93 11.77 2.71
N LEU A 221 -16.29 12.66 1.96
CA LEU A 221 -15.16 12.32 1.09
C LEU A 221 -14.00 11.68 1.89
N LEU A 222 -13.59 12.32 2.99
CA LEU A 222 -12.45 11.87 3.77
C LEU A 222 -12.73 10.51 4.43
N TYR A 223 -13.96 10.26 4.89
CA TYR A 223 -14.35 8.97 5.46
C TYR A 223 -14.43 7.85 4.43
N ASP A 224 -14.98 8.11 3.24
CA ASP A 224 -15.00 7.14 2.14
C ASP A 224 -13.56 6.73 1.76
N GLU A 225 -12.66 7.69 1.64
CA GLU A 225 -11.27 7.41 1.27
C GLU A 225 -10.47 6.78 2.43
N TRP A 226 -10.77 7.13 3.69
CA TRP A 226 -10.16 6.50 4.87
C TRP A 226 -10.60 5.04 5.03
N GLY A 227 -11.87 4.72 4.81
CA GLY A 227 -12.38 3.34 4.85
C GLY A 227 -11.66 2.44 3.84
N LYS A 228 -11.30 2.97 2.67
CA LYS A 228 -10.50 2.24 1.67
C LYS A 228 -9.08 1.95 2.16
N ILE A 229 -8.46 2.86 2.90
CA ILE A 229 -7.13 2.62 3.49
C ILE A 229 -7.20 1.49 4.52
N GLN A 230 -8.21 1.51 5.39
CA GLN A 230 -8.42 0.46 6.39
C GLN A 230 -8.63 -0.92 5.76
N SER A 231 -9.46 -1.01 4.72
CA SER A 231 -9.69 -2.28 4.03
C SER A 231 -8.40 -2.90 3.45
N ILE A 232 -7.44 -2.08 3.00
CA ILE A 232 -6.15 -2.55 2.47
C ILE A 232 -5.26 -3.05 3.61
N ALA A 233 -5.29 -2.39 4.78
CA ALA A 233 -4.55 -2.84 5.95
C ALA A 233 -5.04 -4.19 6.48
N ASP A 234 -6.34 -4.47 6.35
CA ASP A 234 -6.93 -5.74 6.80
C ASP A 234 -6.69 -6.91 5.82
N THR A 235 -6.30 -6.63 4.57
CA THR A 235 -6.02 -7.67 3.55
C THR A 235 -4.55 -8.11 3.47
N VAL A 236 -3.64 -7.36 4.12
CA VAL A 236 -2.19 -7.62 4.13
C VAL A 236 -1.79 -8.35 5.41
#